data_AF-A0A660TI48-F1
#
_entry.id   AF-A0A660TI48-F1
#
_cell.length_a   1.000
_cell.length_b   1.000
_cell.length_c   1.000
_cell.angle_alpha   90.00
_cell.angle_beta   90.00
_cell.angle_gamma   90.00
#
_symmetry.space_group_name_H-M   'P 1'
#
loop_
_entity.id
_entity.type
_entity.pdbx_description
1 polymer ?
#
loop_
_entity_poly.entity_id
_entity_poly.type
_entity_poly.pdbx_seq_one_letter_code
_entity_poly.pdbx_strand_id
1 'polypeptide(L)'
;YKKDILAQDTLDIDNNSISELFYSGNAAMMVHGTWMAGILSEPYREKNNINVEIGAFPYPSISGNQPTTAATPDMFFSVVNYSDHQEEAFKLMDFFILGEGIDLLAENFLIVPGKVGFEPDPNLLTTEIARQSYTSIADVLSNPQSALRQQDFLTTPFGKVLQGIALGADVRSSLDDFQKEIDSGKFE
;
A
#
# COMPACT_ATOMS: atom_id res chain seq x y z
N TYR A 1 -10.27 -4.44 -20.84
CA TYR A 1 -10.50 -3.33 -21.79
C TYR A 1 -11.94 -3.13 -22.26
N LYS A 2 -12.81 -4.15 -22.38
CA LYS A 2 -14.19 -4.05 -22.93
C LYS A 2 -15.20 -3.09 -22.25
N LYS A 3 -14.82 -2.29 -21.24
CA LYS A 3 -15.74 -1.41 -20.47
C LYS A 3 -15.17 -0.03 -20.13
N ASP A 4 -14.01 0.38 -20.67
CA ASP A 4 -13.37 1.67 -20.40
C ASP A 4 -13.17 2.00 -18.89
N ILE A 5 -13.01 0.98 -18.06
CA ILE A 5 -12.82 1.11 -16.60
C ILE A 5 -11.35 1.46 -16.25
N LEU A 6 -10.42 1.12 -17.16
CA LEU A 6 -8.99 1.44 -17.05
C LEU A 6 -8.65 2.53 -18.07
N ALA A 7 -7.69 3.40 -17.76
CA ALA A 7 -7.18 4.39 -18.71
C ALA A 7 -6.68 3.70 -20.00
N GLN A 8 -6.80 4.37 -21.16
CA GLN A 8 -6.50 3.74 -22.46
C GLN A 8 -5.03 3.31 -22.60
N ASP A 9 -4.14 4.00 -21.91
CA ASP A 9 -2.69 3.83 -21.85
C ASP A 9 -2.24 3.17 -20.53
N THR A 10 -3.13 2.50 -19.79
CA THR A 10 -2.83 1.85 -18.48
C THR A 10 -1.61 0.92 -18.52
N LEU A 11 -1.23 0.38 -19.68
CA LEU A 11 -0.07 -0.50 -19.82
C LEU A 11 1.27 0.23 -19.92
N ASP A 12 1.25 1.52 -20.26
CA ASP A 12 2.43 2.40 -20.35
C ASP A 12 2.53 3.39 -19.18
N ILE A 13 1.51 3.39 -18.31
CA ILE A 13 1.44 4.24 -17.13
C ILE A 13 2.37 3.69 -16.03
N ASP A 14 3.21 4.56 -15.49
CA ASP A 14 4.02 4.30 -14.29
C ASP A 14 3.39 4.89 -13.02
N ASN A 15 3.96 4.60 -11.84
CA ASN A 15 3.44 5.07 -10.55
C ASN A 15 3.30 6.60 -10.46
N ASN A 16 4.22 7.34 -11.08
CA ASN A 16 4.18 8.80 -11.07
C ASN A 16 3.00 9.30 -11.90
N SER A 17 2.83 8.72 -13.09
CA SER A 17 1.74 9.06 -14.02
C SER A 17 0.36 8.78 -13.42
N ILE A 18 0.17 7.68 -12.68
CA ILE A 18 -1.10 7.39 -11.97
C ILE A 18 -1.39 8.47 -10.93
N SER A 19 -0.37 8.83 -10.14
CA SER A 19 -0.51 9.82 -9.07
C SER A 19 -0.88 11.20 -9.64
N GLU A 20 -0.23 11.62 -10.74
CA GLU A 20 -0.55 12.88 -11.42
C GLU A 20 -2.00 12.90 -11.95
N LEU A 21 -2.46 11.82 -12.59
CA LEU A 21 -3.83 11.71 -13.07
C LEU A 21 -4.84 11.78 -11.91
N PHE A 22 -4.56 11.11 -10.79
CA PHE A 22 -5.42 11.15 -9.62
C PHE A 22 -5.44 12.53 -8.94
N TYR A 23 -4.28 13.14 -8.70
CA TYR A 23 -4.15 14.43 -8.03
C TYR A 23 -4.72 15.60 -8.85
N SER A 24 -4.68 15.50 -10.18
CA SER A 24 -5.29 16.46 -11.09
C SER A 24 -6.81 16.26 -11.28
N GLY A 25 -7.40 15.23 -10.66
CA GLY A 25 -8.82 14.90 -10.79
C GLY A 25 -9.19 14.23 -12.13
N ASN A 26 -8.19 13.80 -12.90
CA ASN A 26 -8.39 13.09 -14.17
C ASN A 26 -8.60 11.57 -13.99
N ALA A 27 -8.35 11.05 -12.80
CA ALA A 27 -8.73 9.69 -12.39
C ALA A 27 -9.61 9.76 -11.13
N ALA A 28 -10.77 9.10 -11.16
CA ALA A 28 -11.70 9.09 -10.03
C ALA A 28 -11.26 8.14 -8.90
N MET A 29 -10.48 7.10 -9.22
CA MET A 29 -9.98 6.11 -8.27
C MET A 29 -8.56 5.71 -8.64
N MET A 30 -7.76 5.42 -7.62
CA MET A 30 -6.40 4.88 -7.74
C MET A 30 -6.27 3.68 -6.80
N VAL A 31 -5.81 2.54 -7.31
CA VAL A 31 -5.52 1.35 -6.50
C VAL A 31 -4.06 1.45 -6.05
N HIS A 32 -3.84 1.61 -4.75
CA HIS A 32 -2.51 1.75 -4.17
C HIS A 32 -2.43 1.14 -2.77
N GLY A 33 -1.22 0.98 -2.26
CA GLY A 33 -1.02 0.58 -0.86
C GLY A 33 -1.19 1.73 0.14
N THR A 34 -1.19 1.38 1.42
CA THR A 34 -1.46 2.28 2.55
C THR A 34 -0.37 3.33 2.78
N TRP A 35 0.81 3.19 2.18
CA TRP A 35 1.85 4.23 2.19
C TRP A 35 1.42 5.54 1.51
N MET A 36 0.28 5.55 0.82
CA MET A 36 -0.35 6.76 0.29
C MET A 36 -1.21 7.51 1.32
N ALA A 37 -1.34 7.04 2.57
CA ALA A 37 -2.20 7.66 3.58
C ALA A 37 -1.92 9.15 3.82
N GLY A 38 -0.70 9.62 3.53
CA GLY A 38 -0.33 11.04 3.49
C GLY A 38 -1.30 11.94 2.72
N ILE A 39 -1.90 11.45 1.64
CA ILE A 39 -2.82 12.25 0.81
C ILE A 39 -4.16 12.55 1.51
N LEU A 40 -4.49 11.86 2.60
CA LEU A 40 -5.66 12.17 3.43
C LEU A 40 -5.45 13.46 4.24
N SER A 41 -4.20 13.84 4.48
CA SER A 41 -3.85 15.05 5.22
C SER A 41 -4.13 16.31 4.40
N GLU A 42 -4.92 17.23 4.95
CA GLU A 42 -5.16 18.53 4.31
C GLU A 42 -3.86 19.35 4.17
N PRO A 43 -3.02 19.52 5.21
CA PRO A 43 -1.73 20.19 5.06
C PRO A 43 -0.83 19.56 3.98
N TYR A 44 -0.83 18.23 3.85
CA TYR A 44 -0.09 17.54 2.79
C TYR A 44 -0.63 17.89 1.41
N ARG A 45 -1.96 17.86 1.23
CA ARG A 45 -2.61 18.19 -0.04
C ARG A 45 -2.36 19.64 -0.45
N GLU A 46 -2.48 20.59 0.47
CA GLU A 46 -2.19 22.00 0.22
C GLU A 46 -0.74 22.21 -0.24
N LYS A 47 0.23 21.62 0.47
CA LYS A 47 1.65 21.71 0.14
C LYS A 47 1.97 21.16 -1.26
N ASN A 48 1.22 20.17 -1.72
CA ASN A 48 1.41 19.50 -3.00
C ASN A 48 0.42 19.96 -4.11
N ASN A 49 -0.34 21.04 -3.87
CA ASN A 49 -1.35 21.57 -4.81
C ASN A 49 -2.43 20.55 -5.24
N ILE A 50 -2.82 19.65 -4.33
CA ILE A 50 -3.86 18.65 -4.56
C ILE A 50 -5.21 19.23 -4.11
N ASN A 51 -5.98 19.76 -5.07
CA ASN A 51 -7.20 20.52 -4.78
C ASN A 51 -8.48 19.68 -4.75
N VAL A 52 -8.36 18.36 -4.58
CA VAL A 52 -9.48 17.43 -4.51
C VAL A 52 -9.60 16.83 -3.11
N GLU A 53 -10.83 16.62 -2.64
CA GLU A 53 -11.07 15.82 -1.43
C GLU A 53 -10.83 14.34 -1.73
N ILE A 54 -10.04 13.68 -0.88
CA ILE A 54 -9.63 12.30 -1.08
C ILE A 54 -10.13 11.46 0.09
N GLY A 55 -10.69 10.31 -0.24
CA GLY A 55 -10.96 9.23 0.69
C GLY A 55 -10.26 7.94 0.28
N ALA A 56 -10.25 6.98 1.19
CA ALA A 56 -9.72 5.63 0.96
C ALA A 56 -10.71 4.60 1.49
N PHE A 57 -10.78 3.47 0.81
CA PHE A 57 -11.56 2.31 1.22
C PHE A 57 -10.81 1.05 0.79
N PRO A 58 -10.99 -0.07 1.50
CA PRO A 58 -10.28 -1.29 1.19
C PRO A 58 -10.84 -1.92 -0.07
N TYR A 59 -9.97 -2.59 -0.82
CA TYR A 59 -10.36 -3.21 -2.08
C TYR A 59 -11.46 -4.26 -1.84
N PRO A 60 -12.60 -4.21 -2.57
CA PRO A 60 -13.73 -5.07 -2.30
C PRO A 60 -13.39 -6.55 -2.57
N SER A 61 -13.93 -7.43 -1.73
CA SER A 61 -13.78 -8.87 -1.89
C SER A 61 -14.58 -9.38 -3.09
N ILE A 62 -13.96 -10.25 -3.90
CA ILE A 62 -14.62 -10.92 -5.03
C ILE A 62 -15.63 -11.97 -4.53
N SER A 63 -15.40 -12.58 -3.37
CA SER A 63 -16.24 -13.65 -2.81
C SER A 63 -17.34 -13.15 -1.87
N GLY A 64 -17.50 -11.83 -1.73
CA GLY A 64 -18.51 -11.22 -0.84
C GLY A 64 -18.17 -11.24 0.65
N ASN A 65 -16.93 -11.64 1.00
CA ASN A 65 -16.43 -11.62 2.38
C ASN A 65 -15.78 -10.27 2.73
N GLN A 66 -15.18 -10.18 3.92
CA GLN A 66 -14.37 -9.02 4.35
C GLN A 66 -13.34 -8.63 3.26
N PRO A 67 -13.03 -7.34 3.10
CA PRO A 67 -12.06 -6.86 2.12
C PRO A 67 -10.74 -7.63 2.20
N THR A 68 -10.23 -8.07 1.05
CA THR A 68 -8.99 -8.85 1.02
C THR A 68 -7.81 -7.89 1.13
N THR A 69 -7.16 -7.89 2.29
CA THR A 69 -6.00 -7.04 2.52
C THR A 69 -4.79 -7.88 2.87
N ALA A 70 -3.68 -7.57 2.22
CA ALA A 70 -2.38 -8.11 2.56
C ALA A 70 -1.60 -7.04 3.31
N ALA A 71 -1.14 -7.35 4.52
CA ALA A 71 -0.18 -6.51 5.21
C ALA A 71 1.20 -7.13 5.08
N THR A 72 2.15 -6.32 4.64
CA THR A 72 3.57 -6.64 4.63
C THR A 72 4.28 -5.59 5.47
N PRO A 73 5.19 -5.97 6.38
CA PRO A 73 5.99 -4.95 7.05
C PRO A 73 6.89 -4.29 6.00
N ASP A 74 6.84 -2.97 5.93
CA ASP A 74 7.53 -2.17 4.90
C ASP A 74 8.96 -1.81 5.34
N MET A 75 9.10 -1.39 6.60
CA MET A 75 10.38 -1.03 7.19
C MET A 75 10.64 -1.81 8.47
N PHE A 76 11.89 -2.22 8.64
CA PHE A 76 12.38 -2.90 9.83
C PHE A 76 13.55 -2.12 10.43
N PHE A 77 13.54 -1.94 11.73
CA PHE A 77 14.74 -1.59 12.47
C PHE A 77 15.44 -2.88 12.90
N SER A 78 16.76 -2.93 12.76
CA SER A 78 17.55 -4.10 13.14
C SER A 78 18.90 -3.64 13.69
N VAL A 79 19.38 -4.34 14.72
CA VAL A 79 20.70 -4.13 15.30
C VAL A 79 21.61 -5.27 14.85
N VAL A 80 22.73 -4.95 14.22
CA VAL A 80 23.70 -5.96 13.79
C VAL A 80 24.40 -6.57 14.99
N ASN A 81 24.59 -7.89 14.97
CA ASN A 81 25.13 -8.66 16.11
C ASN A 81 26.61 -8.39 16.42
N TYR A 82 27.32 -7.69 15.55
CA TYR A 82 28.73 -7.32 15.70
C TYR A 82 28.93 -5.86 16.13
N SER A 83 27.86 -5.11 16.37
CA SER A 83 27.98 -3.73 16.88
C SER A 83 28.56 -3.72 18.29
N ASP A 84 29.49 -2.81 18.56
CA ASP A 84 29.99 -2.53 19.91
C ASP A 84 29.00 -1.67 20.73
N HIS A 85 27.96 -1.12 20.07
CA HIS A 85 26.96 -0.20 20.65
C HIS A 85 25.55 -0.78 20.58
N GLN A 86 25.39 -2.07 20.89
CA GLN A 86 24.08 -2.73 20.81
C GLN A 86 23.07 -2.11 21.77
N GLU A 87 23.49 -1.81 23.00
CA GLU A 87 22.59 -1.25 24.02
C GLU A 87 22.05 0.13 23.62
N GLU A 88 22.90 1.01 23.09
CA GLU A 88 22.50 2.32 22.60
C GLU A 88 21.61 2.21 21.36
N ALA A 89 21.90 1.27 20.45
CA ALA A 89 21.07 1.02 19.28
C ALA A 89 19.67 0.52 19.66
N PHE A 90 19.56 -0.36 20.66
CA PHE A 90 18.27 -0.81 21.20
C PHE A 90 17.49 0.36 21.84
N LYS A 91 18.16 1.23 22.62
CA LYS A 91 17.51 2.44 23.18
C LYS A 91 16.97 3.37 22.11
N LEU A 92 17.72 3.56 21.02
CA LEU A 92 17.27 4.37 19.89
C LEU A 92 16.08 3.72 19.17
N MET A 93 16.12 2.40 19.00
CA MET A 93 15.01 1.65 18.40
C MET A 93 13.75 1.72 19.27
N ASP A 94 13.87 1.62 20.59
CA ASP A 94 12.75 1.80 21.52
C ASP A 94 12.13 3.19 21.38
N PHE A 95 12.95 4.24 21.26
CA PHE A 95 12.46 5.60 21.02
C PHE A 95 11.65 5.71 19.72
N PHE A 96 12.13 5.11 18.62
CA PHE A 96 11.46 5.20 17.31
C PHE A 96 10.24 4.29 17.15
N ILE A 97 10.16 3.18 17.89
CA ILE A 97 9.08 2.18 17.71
C ILE A 97 8.03 2.29 18.81
N LEU A 98 8.46 2.45 20.06
CA LEU A 98 7.60 2.38 21.24
C LEU A 98 7.44 3.75 21.92
N GLY A 99 8.43 4.62 21.78
CA GLY A 99 8.47 5.95 22.39
C GLY A 99 7.79 7.04 21.56
N GLU A 100 8.21 8.28 21.80
CA GLU A 100 7.68 9.49 21.14
C GLU A 100 8.18 9.65 19.70
N GLY A 101 9.26 8.94 19.31
CA GLY A 101 9.83 9.05 17.97
C GLY A 101 8.87 8.59 16.87
N ILE A 102 8.01 7.61 17.15
CA ILE A 102 6.99 7.17 16.18
C ILE A 102 5.91 8.22 15.95
N ASP A 103 5.59 9.01 16.98
CA ASP A 103 4.57 10.05 16.88
C ASP A 103 5.10 11.16 15.95
N LEU A 104 6.38 11.56 16.11
CA LEU A 104 7.08 12.49 15.21
C LEU A 104 7.16 11.99 13.76
N LEU A 105 7.40 10.68 13.55
CA LEU A 105 7.42 10.10 12.21
C LEU A 105 6.03 10.07 11.56
N ALA A 106 4.99 9.91 12.37
CA ALA A 106 3.62 9.83 11.92
C ALA A 106 2.95 11.20 11.70
N GLU A 107 3.56 12.31 12.14
CA GLU A 107 3.04 13.69 11.98
C GLU A 107 2.74 14.11 10.53
N ASN A 108 3.31 13.42 9.54
CA ASN A 108 3.02 13.67 8.12
C ASN A 108 2.42 12.46 7.39
N PHE A 109 2.05 11.40 8.12
CA PHE A 109 1.57 10.12 7.57
C PHE A 109 2.46 9.55 6.47
N LEU A 110 3.78 9.78 6.54
CA LEU A 110 4.73 9.18 5.59
C LEU A 110 4.65 7.64 5.65
N ILE A 111 4.33 7.09 6.83
CA ILE A 111 3.97 5.69 7.05
C ILE A 111 2.79 5.65 8.02
N VAL A 112 1.90 4.65 7.87
CA VAL A 112 0.89 4.33 8.91
C VAL A 112 1.57 3.53 10.02
N PRO A 113 1.69 4.05 11.25
CA PRO A 113 2.47 3.41 12.29
C PRO A 113 1.82 2.11 12.78
N GLY A 114 2.62 1.08 13.03
CA GLY A 114 2.18 -0.18 13.64
C GLY A 114 1.95 -0.12 15.16
N LYS A 115 1.94 1.08 15.76
CA LYS A 115 1.75 1.29 17.20
C LYS A 115 0.29 1.09 17.56
N VAL A 116 0.03 0.14 18.46
CA VAL A 116 -1.32 -0.11 18.99
C VAL A 116 -1.83 1.15 19.71
N GLY A 117 -3.05 1.58 19.36
CA GLY A 117 -3.67 2.76 19.96
C GLY A 117 -3.07 4.08 19.49
N PHE A 118 -2.34 4.11 18.36
CA PHE A 118 -1.92 5.35 17.74
C PHE A 118 -3.13 6.18 17.31
N GLU A 119 -3.16 7.44 17.73
CA GLU A 119 -4.15 8.43 17.32
C GLU A 119 -3.43 9.53 16.54
N PRO A 120 -3.80 9.79 15.27
CA PRO A 120 -3.19 10.87 14.51
C PRO A 120 -3.59 12.24 15.07
N ASP A 121 -2.75 13.25 14.83
CA ASP A 121 -3.10 14.64 15.13
C ASP A 121 -4.41 15.01 14.40
N PRO A 122 -5.47 15.42 15.13
CA PRO A 122 -6.76 15.76 14.54
C PRO A 122 -6.69 16.91 13.51
N ASN A 123 -5.65 17.74 13.57
CA ASN A 123 -5.42 18.81 12.58
C ASN A 123 -4.94 18.30 11.23
N LEU A 124 -4.50 17.04 11.13
CA LEU A 124 -4.11 16.44 9.85
C LEU A 124 -5.34 15.90 9.11
N LEU A 125 -6.31 15.33 9.83
CA LEU A 125 -7.52 14.71 9.27
C LEU A 125 -8.74 15.62 9.52
N THR A 126 -8.81 16.72 8.78
CA THR A 126 -9.76 17.81 9.02
C THR A 126 -11.17 17.51 8.53
N THR A 127 -11.33 16.60 7.56
CA THR A 127 -12.65 16.20 7.04
C THR A 127 -13.12 14.86 7.59
N GLU A 128 -14.44 14.65 7.61
CA GLU A 128 -15.03 13.39 8.05
C GLU A 128 -14.61 12.22 7.15
N ILE A 129 -14.52 12.45 5.84
CA ILE A 129 -14.06 11.46 4.87
C ILE A 129 -12.61 11.04 5.18
N ALA A 130 -11.72 11.99 5.47
CA ALA A 130 -10.33 11.70 5.81
C ALA A 130 -10.21 10.85 7.08
N ARG A 131 -11.00 11.16 8.12
CA ARG A 131 -11.03 10.39 9.38
C ARG A 131 -11.54 8.97 9.16
N GLN A 132 -12.68 8.80 8.49
CA GLN A 132 -13.24 7.49 8.18
C GLN A 132 -12.29 6.64 7.34
N SER A 133 -11.63 7.27 6.37
CA SER A 133 -10.62 6.62 5.52
C SER A 133 -9.44 6.13 6.33
N TYR A 134 -8.93 6.96 7.26
CA TYR A 134 -7.83 6.57 8.14
C TYR A 134 -8.22 5.42 9.08
N THR A 135 -9.40 5.49 9.70
CA THR A 135 -9.93 4.39 10.52
C THR A 135 -10.01 3.10 9.70
N SER A 136 -10.52 3.15 8.48
CA SER A 136 -10.61 1.98 7.62
C SER A 136 -9.24 1.40 7.25
N ILE A 137 -8.22 2.24 7.05
CA ILE A 137 -6.84 1.81 6.82
C ILE A 137 -6.27 1.13 8.08
N ALA A 138 -6.45 1.74 9.25
CA ALA A 138 -5.97 1.21 10.51
C ALA A 138 -6.60 -0.16 10.86
N ASP A 139 -7.91 -0.31 10.64
CA ASP A 139 -8.65 -1.55 10.88
C ASP A 139 -8.11 -2.71 10.03
N VAL A 140 -7.85 -2.41 8.76
CA VAL A 140 -7.31 -3.34 7.76
C VAL A 140 -5.89 -3.79 8.10
N LEU A 141 -5.03 -2.85 8.52
CA LEU A 141 -3.65 -3.15 8.90
C LEU A 141 -3.57 -3.92 10.21
N SER A 142 -4.51 -3.69 11.12
CA SER A 142 -4.62 -4.42 12.39
C SER A 142 -5.17 -5.83 12.22
N ASN A 143 -5.92 -6.09 11.14
CA ASN A 143 -6.58 -7.38 10.87
C ASN A 143 -6.36 -7.87 9.43
N PRO A 144 -5.10 -8.07 8.99
CA PRO A 144 -4.82 -8.46 7.62
C PRO A 144 -5.35 -9.88 7.33
N GLN A 145 -5.97 -10.04 6.17
CA GLN A 145 -6.49 -11.35 5.72
C GLN A 145 -5.38 -12.24 5.13
N SER A 146 -4.24 -11.65 4.81
CA SER A 146 -3.05 -12.38 4.37
C SER A 146 -1.78 -11.68 4.87
N ALA A 147 -0.83 -12.46 5.38
CA ALA A 147 0.54 -12.03 5.53
C ALA A 147 1.27 -12.40 4.24
N LEU A 148 1.24 -11.53 3.23
CA LEU A 148 2.10 -11.74 2.08
C LEU A 148 3.55 -11.57 2.56
N ARG A 149 4.33 -12.64 2.51
CA ARG A 149 5.77 -12.46 2.31
C ARG A 149 5.89 -11.89 0.91
N GLN A 150 6.60 -10.77 0.71
CA GLN A 150 6.99 -10.36 -0.63
C GLN A 150 7.72 -11.55 -1.27
N GLN A 151 7.02 -12.26 -2.15
CA GLN A 151 7.60 -13.32 -2.96
C GLN A 151 7.83 -12.68 -4.32
N ASP A 152 8.91 -11.92 -4.43
CA ASP A 152 9.32 -11.27 -5.69
C ASP A 152 9.36 -12.25 -6.85
N PHE A 153 9.66 -13.51 -6.52
CA PHE A 153 9.66 -14.65 -7.43
C PHE A 153 8.28 -15.02 -7.97
N LEU A 154 7.17 -14.67 -7.31
CA LEU A 154 5.80 -14.83 -7.81
C LEU A 154 5.25 -13.53 -8.40
N THR A 155 5.55 -12.38 -7.79
CA THR A 155 4.95 -11.10 -8.21
C THR A 155 5.41 -10.68 -9.60
N THR A 156 6.70 -10.85 -9.93
CA THR A 156 7.21 -10.46 -11.25
C THR A 156 6.72 -11.40 -12.37
N PRO A 157 6.82 -12.74 -12.25
CA PRO A 157 6.33 -13.64 -13.28
C PRO A 157 4.81 -13.58 -13.44
N PHE A 158 4.06 -13.53 -12.33
CA PHE A 158 2.61 -13.40 -12.40
C PHE A 158 2.18 -12.04 -12.97
N GLY A 159 2.91 -10.96 -12.65
CA GLY A 159 2.69 -9.64 -13.25
C GLY A 159 2.77 -9.66 -14.77
N LYS A 160 3.72 -10.40 -15.35
CA LYS A 160 3.82 -10.59 -16.81
C LYS A 160 2.64 -11.36 -17.39
N VAL A 161 2.15 -12.37 -16.67
CA VAL A 161 0.94 -13.12 -17.06
C VAL A 161 -0.27 -12.17 -17.11
N LEU A 162 -0.46 -11.35 -16.08
CA LEU A 162 -1.53 -10.36 -16.03
C LEU A 162 -1.41 -9.31 -17.14
N GLN A 163 -0.20 -8.82 -17.42
CA GLN A 163 0.05 -7.89 -18.52
C GLN A 163 -0.29 -8.52 -19.88
N GLY A 164 0.10 -9.78 -20.10
CA GLY A 164 -0.24 -10.53 -21.32
C GLY A 164 -1.75 -10.68 -21.51
N ILE A 165 -2.47 -11.04 -20.44
CA ILE A 165 -3.94 -11.10 -20.44
C ILE A 165 -4.54 -9.73 -20.76
N ALA A 166 -4.00 -8.67 -20.18
CA ALA A 166 -4.44 -7.31 -20.46
C ALA A 166 -4.24 -6.92 -21.94
N LEU A 167 -3.16 -7.40 -22.56
CA LEU A 167 -2.86 -7.26 -24.00
C LEU A 167 -3.70 -8.20 -24.90
N GLY A 168 -4.56 -9.04 -24.33
CA GLY A 168 -5.49 -9.90 -25.07
C GLY A 168 -5.07 -11.37 -25.19
N ALA A 169 -4.06 -11.82 -24.44
CA ALA A 169 -3.77 -13.25 -24.32
C ALA A 169 -4.97 -14.01 -23.72
N ASP A 170 -5.12 -15.28 -24.10
CA ASP A 170 -6.18 -16.14 -23.55
C ASP A 170 -5.97 -16.35 -22.05
N VAL A 171 -7.01 -16.07 -21.26
CA VAL A 171 -6.95 -16.14 -19.79
C VAL A 171 -6.59 -17.55 -19.33
N ARG A 172 -7.24 -18.56 -19.91
CA ARG A 172 -7.11 -19.94 -19.42
C ARG A 172 -5.72 -20.49 -19.75
N SER A 173 -5.26 -20.32 -20.99
CA SER A 173 -3.93 -20.77 -21.40
C SER A 173 -2.83 -20.09 -20.59
N SER A 174 -2.95 -18.77 -20.35
CA SER A 174 -1.94 -18.02 -19.61
C SER A 174 -1.82 -18.48 -18.15
N LEU A 175 -2.95 -18.82 -17.51
CA LEU A 175 -2.96 -19.35 -16.15
C LEU A 175 -2.49 -20.81 -16.08
N ASP A 176 -2.88 -21.66 -17.03
CA ASP A 176 -2.43 -23.06 -17.11
C ASP A 176 -0.92 -23.14 -17.29
N ASP A 177 -0.33 -22.26 -18.10
CA ASP A 177 1.12 -22.21 -18.31
C ASP A 177 1.86 -21.69 -17.07
N PHE A 178 1.31 -20.69 -16.38
CA PHE A 178 1.87 -20.22 -15.12
C PHE A 178 1.85 -21.30 -14.03
N GLN A 179 0.76 -22.07 -13.93
CA GLN A 179 0.66 -23.19 -12.99
C GLN A 179 1.73 -24.26 -13.25
N LYS A 180 2.03 -24.58 -14.52
CA LYS A 180 3.12 -25.50 -14.86
C LYS A 180 4.48 -24.98 -14.40
N GLU A 181 4.73 -23.67 -14.48
CA GLU A 181 5.97 -23.08 -13.97
C GLU A 181 6.08 -23.24 -12.46
N ILE A 182 4.98 -23.03 -11.72
CA ILE A 182 4.93 -23.29 -10.27
C ILE A 182 5.21 -24.76 -9.97
N ASP A 183 4.49 -25.67 -10.61
CA ASP A 183 4.59 -27.12 -10.38
C ASP A 183 5.98 -27.68 -10.73
N SER A 184 6.74 -26.98 -11.57
CA SER A 184 8.11 -27.37 -11.93
C SER A 184 9.14 -27.13 -10.82
N GLY A 185 8.77 -26.43 -9.74
CA GLY A 185 9.68 -26.05 -8.66
C GLY A 185 10.66 -24.93 -9.04
N LYS A 186 10.48 -24.28 -10.19
CA LYS A 186 11.32 -23.18 -10.70
C LYS A 186 11.45 -21.99 -9.72
N PHE A 187 10.53 -21.91 -8.77
CA PHE A 187 10.34 -20.80 -7.86
C PHE A 187 10.61 -21.15 -6.39
N GLU A 188 11.01 -22.39 -6.11
CA GLU A 188 11.48 -22.87 -4.79
C GLU A 188 13.02 -22.77 -4.70
#